data_AF-A0A0G0Y444-F1
#
_entry.id   AF-A0A0G0Y444-F1
#
_cell.length_a   1.000
_cell.length_b   1.000
_cell.length_c   1.000
_cell.angle_alpha   90.00
_cell.angle_beta   90.00
_cell.angle_gamma   90.00
#
_symmetry.space_group_name_H-M   'P 1'
#
loop_
_entity.id
_entity.type
_entity.pdbx_description
1 polymer ?
#
loop_
_entity_poly.entity_id
_entity_poly.type
_entity_poly.pdbx_seq_one_letter_code
_entity_poly.pdbx_strand_id
1 'polypeptide(L)'
;MDQPAPSIKTRIEKEVLDVIIDGLRSGDLSVDNAREVAHQTLTTLERIEKHEESLIDFYKNLAQKYPVFSLLYTRIKDEIVKAKELGAHRQALAAIDAGNIDEAHKIASMAINQSAHEATNN
;
A
#
# COMPACT_ATOMS: atom_id res chain seq x y z
N MET A 1 -12.24 -6.85 19.58
CA MET A 1 -11.29 -7.55 18.69
C MET A 1 -10.37 -6.48 18.15
N ASP A 2 -9.09 -6.51 18.51
CA ASP A 2 -8.12 -5.56 17.97
C ASP A 2 -7.95 -5.84 16.47
N GLN A 3 -8.35 -4.88 15.63
CA GLN A 3 -8.03 -4.96 14.21
C GLN A 3 -6.49 -4.98 14.08
N PRO A 4 -5.92 -5.89 13.28
CA PRO A 4 -4.49 -5.90 13.05
C PRO A 4 -4.06 -4.54 12.47
N ALA A 5 -2.98 -3.98 13.00
CA ALA A 5 -2.43 -2.72 12.51
C ALA A 5 -2.17 -2.82 10.99
N PRO A 6 -2.47 -1.76 10.22
CA PRO A 6 -2.25 -1.77 8.79
C PRO A 6 -0.77 -2.02 8.47
N SER A 7 -0.51 -2.70 7.35
CA SER A 7 0.86 -2.94 6.90
C SER A 7 1.59 -1.61 6.69
N ILE A 8 2.92 -1.63 6.81
CA ILE A 8 3.75 -0.44 6.57
C ILE A 8 3.50 0.14 5.17
N LYS A 9 3.30 -0.73 4.16
CA LYS A 9 2.96 -0.30 2.78
C LYS A 9 1.65 0.47 2.74
N THR A 10 0.60 -0.09 3.32
CA THR A 10 -0.73 0.55 3.40
C THR A 10 -0.66 1.91 4.11
N ARG A 11 0.17 1.99 5.17
CA ARG A 11 0.39 3.24 5.89
C ARG A 11 1.10 4.29 5.03
N ILE A 12 2.18 3.93 4.34
CA ILE A 12 2.91 4.82 3.42
C ILE A 12 1.98 5.30 2.30
N GLU A 13 1.23 4.40 1.66
CA GLU A 13 0.30 4.72 0.59
C GLU A 13 -0.72 5.78 1.02
N LYS A 14 -1.30 5.60 2.20
CA LYS A 14 -2.28 6.53 2.77
C LYS A 14 -1.65 7.88 3.12
N GLU A 15 -0.60 7.89 3.95
CA GLU A 15 0.01 9.12 4.46
C GLU A 15 0.53 10.00 3.31
N VAL A 16 1.16 9.39 2.30
CA VAL A 16 1.64 10.14 1.12
C VAL A 16 0.47 10.68 0.29
N LEU A 17 -0.55 9.86 0.03
CA LEU A 17 -1.71 10.30 -0.74
C LEU A 17 -2.44 11.47 -0.08
N ASP A 18 -2.64 11.40 1.24
CA ASP A 18 -3.29 12.46 2.03
C ASP A 18 -2.51 13.78 1.89
N VAL A 19 -1.18 13.74 2.01
CA VAL A 19 -0.32 14.93 1.84
C VAL A 19 -0.37 15.47 0.41
N ILE A 20 -0.38 14.61 -0.61
CA ILE A 20 -0.49 15.06 -2.01
C ILE A 20 -1.84 15.75 -2.25
N ILE A 21 -2.93 15.16 -1.77
CA ILE A 21 -4.29 15.71 -1.92
C ILE A 21 -4.39 17.08 -1.24
N ASP A 22 -3.90 17.20 -0.01
CA ASP A 22 -3.95 18.45 0.74
C ASP A 22 -3.06 19.53 0.11
N GLY A 23 -1.85 19.17 -0.33
CA GLY A 23 -0.94 20.09 -1.01
C GLY A 23 -1.46 20.58 -2.37
N LEU A 24 -2.12 19.72 -3.14
CA LEU A 24 -2.79 20.12 -4.39
C LEU A 24 -3.98 21.05 -4.13
N ARG A 25 -4.74 20.81 -3.05
CA ARG A 25 -5.89 21.65 -2.66
C ARG A 25 -5.47 23.02 -2.14
N SER A 26 -4.39 23.11 -1.36
CA SER A 26 -3.87 24.37 -0.84
C SER A 26 -3.10 25.17 -1.89
N GLY A 27 -2.62 24.51 -2.95
CA GLY A 27 -1.74 25.09 -3.96
C GLY A 27 -0.26 25.09 -3.57
N ASP A 28 0.10 24.48 -2.44
CA ASP A 28 1.49 24.34 -1.98
C ASP A 28 2.27 23.29 -2.79
N LEU A 29 1.56 22.38 -3.47
CA LEU A 29 2.12 21.35 -4.34
C LEU A 29 1.60 21.54 -5.77
N SER A 30 2.50 21.61 -6.74
CA SER A 30 2.13 21.59 -8.16
C SER A 30 1.75 20.18 -8.61
N VAL A 31 0.99 20.08 -9.70
CA VAL A 31 0.66 18.78 -10.32
C VAL A 31 1.93 18.02 -10.71
N ASP A 32 2.94 18.68 -11.28
CA ASP A 32 4.18 18.02 -11.67
C ASP A 32 4.94 17.45 -10.46
N ASN A 33 5.00 18.19 -9.35
CA ASN A 33 5.62 17.70 -8.12
C ASN A 33 4.80 16.55 -7.50
N ALA A 34 3.47 16.63 -7.53
CA ALA A 34 2.59 15.55 -7.06
C ALA A 34 2.83 14.25 -7.85
N ARG A 35 3.01 14.35 -9.17
CA ARG A 35 3.37 13.23 -10.03
C ARG A 35 4.72 12.63 -9.66
N GLU A 36 5.73 13.46 -9.49
CA GLU A 36 7.06 13.01 -9.09
C GLU A 36 7.03 12.27 -7.74
N VAL A 37 6.35 12.82 -6.73
CA VAL A 37 6.21 12.19 -5.41
C VAL A 37 5.44 10.87 -5.51
N ALA A 38 4.35 10.83 -6.28
CA ALA A 38 3.59 9.60 -6.50
C ALA A 38 4.46 8.52 -7.18
N HIS A 39 5.23 8.89 -8.21
CA HIS A 39 6.14 8.00 -8.91
C HIS A 39 7.23 7.42 -8.00
N GLN A 40 7.89 8.27 -7.21
CA GLN A 40 8.92 7.86 -6.25
C GLN A 40 8.35 6.93 -5.19
N THR A 41 7.13 7.19 -4.74
CA THR A 41 6.42 6.37 -3.76
C THR A 41 6.11 4.99 -4.33
N LEU A 42 5.52 4.92 -5.52
CA LEU A 42 5.20 3.66 -6.18
C LEU A 42 6.46 2.81 -6.44
N THR A 43 7.54 3.45 -6.90
CA THR A 43 8.84 2.79 -7.11
C THR A 43 9.40 2.21 -5.82
N THR A 44 9.27 2.95 -4.71
CA THR A 44 9.72 2.48 -3.39
C THR A 44 8.89 1.30 -2.91
N LEU A 45 7.56 1.36 -3.06
CA LEU A 45 6.66 0.26 -2.71
C LEU A 45 6.97 -1.00 -3.52
N GLU A 46 7.24 -0.88 -4.82
CA GLU A 46 7.66 -2.02 -5.66
C GLU A 46 8.97 -2.65 -5.16
N ARG A 47 9.93 -1.85 -4.71
CA ARG A 47 11.18 -2.36 -4.11
C ARG A 47 10.91 -3.13 -2.82
N ILE A 48 10.02 -2.63 -1.97
CA ILE A 48 9.61 -3.33 -0.74
C ILE A 48 8.99 -4.68 -1.09
N GLU A 49 8.11 -4.74 -2.10
CA GLU A 49 7.47 -5.98 -2.54
C GLU A 49 8.47 -7.02 -3.05
N LYS A 50 9.48 -6.59 -3.83
CA LYS A 50 10.56 -7.47 -4.28
C LYS A 50 11.39 -8.01 -3.10
N HIS A 51 11.61 -7.19 -2.07
CA HIS A 51 12.27 -7.64 -0.84
C HIS A 51 11.40 -8.64 -0.05
N GLU A 52 10.10 -8.41 0.05
CA GLU A 52 9.15 -9.33 0.67
C GLU A 52 9.11 -10.69 -0.06
N GLU A 53 9.14 -10.71 -1.39
CA GLU A 53 9.24 -11.93 -2.19
C GLU A 53 10.52 -12.72 -1.88
N SER A 54 11.64 -12.02 -1.73
CA SER A 54 12.92 -12.63 -1.36
C SER A 54 12.86 -13.28 0.04
N LEU A 55 12.11 -12.70 0.98
CA LEU A 55 11.87 -13.30 2.30
C LEU A 55 11.04 -14.57 2.21
N ILE A 56 9.97 -14.57 1.40
CA ILE A 56 9.15 -15.77 1.15
C ILE A 56 10.03 -16.89 0.58
N ASP A 57 10.87 -16.58 -0.40
CA ASP A 57 11.76 -17.57 -1.02
C ASP A 57 12.80 -18.11 -0.04
N PHE A 58 13.35 -17.27 0.84
CA PHE A 58 14.23 -17.72 1.92
C PHE A 58 13.53 -18.77 2.81
N TYR A 59 12.33 -18.48 3.32
CA TYR A 59 11.61 -19.40 4.19
C TYR A 59 11.14 -20.67 3.47
N LYS A 60 10.76 -20.54 2.19
CA LYS A 60 10.43 -21.68 1.33
C LYS A 60 11.63 -22.62 1.20
N ASN A 61 12.80 -22.09 0.87
CA ASN A 61 14.03 -22.86 0.72
C ASN A 61 14.47 -23.50 2.05
N LEU A 62 14.28 -22.80 3.16
CA LEU A 62 14.56 -23.32 4.49
C LEU A 62 13.63 -24.49 4.84
N ALA A 63 12.32 -24.35 4.61
CA ALA A 63 11.33 -25.40 4.86
C ALA A 63 11.52 -26.64 3.98
N GLN A 64 11.98 -26.46 2.73
CA GLN A 64 12.31 -27.58 1.83
C GLN A 64 13.48 -28.43 2.35
N LYS A 65 14.49 -27.80 2.96
CA LYS A 65 15.65 -28.50 3.54
C LYS A 65 15.34 -29.07 4.93
N TYR A 66 14.53 -28.35 5.69
CA TYR A 66 14.24 -28.64 7.09
C TYR A 66 12.73 -28.53 7.32
N PRO A 67 11.98 -29.65 7.22
CA PRO A 67 10.52 -29.63 7.28
C PRO A 67 9.90 -28.99 8.53
N VAL A 68 10.65 -28.90 9.63
CA VAL A 68 10.25 -28.23 10.88
C VAL A 68 9.87 -26.74 10.67
N PHE A 69 10.39 -26.09 9.63
CA PHE A 69 10.09 -24.68 9.33
C PHE A 69 8.84 -24.49 8.45
N SER A 70 8.13 -25.56 8.06
CA SER A 70 6.97 -25.45 7.15
C SER A 70 5.87 -24.54 7.70
N LEU A 71 5.57 -24.63 9.01
CA LEU A 71 4.59 -23.75 9.65
C LEU A 71 5.03 -22.28 9.61
N LEU A 72 6.32 -22.02 9.82
CA LEU A 72 6.88 -20.67 9.77
C LEU A 72 6.80 -20.09 8.36
N TYR A 73 7.13 -20.88 7.34
CA TYR A 73 6.97 -20.49 5.94
C TYR A 73 5.51 -20.12 5.61
N THR A 74 4.55 -20.96 5.96
CA THR A 74 3.12 -20.68 5.72
C THR A 74 2.70 -19.38 6.39
N ARG A 75 3.07 -19.18 7.66
CA ARG A 75 2.73 -17.97 8.40
C ARG A 75 3.29 -16.70 7.74
N ILE A 76 4.59 -16.68 7.42
CA ILE A 76 5.24 -15.52 6.80
C ILE A 76 4.64 -15.24 5.41
N LYS A 77 4.39 -16.29 4.63
CA LYS A 77 3.75 -16.15 3.32
C LYS A 77 2.37 -15.51 3.45
N ASP A 78 1.55 -15.97 4.40
CA ASP A 78 0.20 -15.45 4.60
C ASP A 78 0.23 -13.99 5.09
N GLU A 79 1.15 -13.63 5.99
CA GLU A 79 1.34 -12.24 6.45
C GLU A 79 1.70 -11.31 5.29
N ILE A 80 2.63 -11.72 4.42
CA ILE A 80 3.07 -10.92 3.26
C ILE A 80 2.00 -10.85 2.17
N VAL A 81 1.31 -11.97 1.87
CA VAL A 81 0.26 -12.00 0.83
C VAL A 81 -0.91 -11.12 1.22
N LYS A 82 -1.33 -11.12 2.48
CA LYS A 82 -2.37 -10.19 2.98
C LYS A 82 -1.97 -8.73 2.82
N ALA A 83 -0.68 -8.42 2.90
CA ALA A 83 -0.16 -7.07 2.68
C ALA A 83 0.02 -6.70 1.18
N LYS A 84 -0.21 -7.64 0.24
CA LYS A 84 -0.09 -7.39 -1.22
C LYS A 84 -1.39 -6.97 -1.91
N GLU A 85 -2.53 -6.99 -1.21
CA GLU A 85 -3.76 -6.48 -1.81
C GLU A 85 -3.57 -5.00 -2.19
N LEU A 86 -3.75 -4.70 -3.48
CA LEU A 86 -3.68 -3.35 -4.02
C LEU A 86 -4.82 -2.53 -3.44
N GLY A 87 -4.51 -1.74 -2.41
CA GLY A 87 -5.46 -0.85 -1.78
C GLY A 87 -5.83 0.33 -2.68
N ALA A 88 -7.00 0.91 -2.44
CA ALA A 88 -7.49 2.09 -3.18
C ALA A 88 -6.50 3.27 -3.13
N HIS A 89 -5.73 3.42 -2.04
CA HIS A 89 -4.69 4.45 -1.95
C HIS A 89 -3.58 4.27 -3.00
N ARG A 90 -3.12 3.04 -3.24
CA ARG A 90 -2.13 2.75 -4.28
C ARG A 90 -2.66 2.98 -5.69
N GLN A 91 -3.94 2.69 -5.92
CA GLN A 91 -4.61 3.00 -7.19
C GLN A 91 -4.71 4.52 -7.42
N ALA A 92 -5.02 5.29 -6.38
CA ALA A 92 -5.04 6.74 -6.45
C ALA A 92 -3.65 7.32 -6.73
N LEU A 93 -2.59 6.82 -6.08
CA LEU A 93 -1.21 7.20 -6.37
C LEU A 93 -0.82 6.89 -7.83
N ALA A 94 -1.23 5.73 -8.36
CA ALA A 94 -0.99 5.39 -9.76
C ALA A 94 -1.73 6.32 -10.74
N ALA A 95 -2.96 6.73 -10.41
CA ALA A 95 -3.70 7.73 -11.18
C ALA A 95 -3.02 9.11 -11.15
N ILE A 96 -2.45 9.51 -9.99
CA ILE A 96 -1.67 10.75 -9.88
C ILE A 96 -0.44 10.67 -10.78
N ASP A 97 0.38 9.61 -10.67
CA ASP A 97 1.59 9.42 -11.50
C ASP A 97 1.29 9.54 -13.01
N ALA A 98 0.18 8.93 -13.44
CA ALA A 98 -0.33 8.99 -14.81
C ALA A 98 -0.86 10.38 -15.23
N GLY A 99 -0.98 11.34 -14.32
CA GLY A 99 -1.51 12.69 -14.55
C GLY A 99 -3.04 12.80 -14.47
N ASN A 100 -3.72 11.75 -14.04
CA ASN A 100 -5.18 11.67 -13.96
C ASN A 100 -5.69 12.10 -12.56
N ILE A 101 -5.54 13.38 -12.24
CA ILE A 101 -5.81 13.92 -10.88
C ILE A 101 -7.29 13.77 -10.47
N ASP A 102 -8.23 13.97 -11.40
CA ASP A 102 -9.67 13.82 -11.10
C ASP A 102 -10.03 12.37 -10.73
N GLU A 103 -9.45 11.40 -11.43
CA GLU A 103 -9.66 9.98 -11.14
C GLU A 103 -9.01 9.60 -9.80
N ALA A 104 -7.83 10.14 -9.50
CA ALA A 104 -7.18 9.93 -8.21
C ALA A 104 -8.03 10.43 -7.04
N HIS A 105 -8.60 11.64 -7.15
CA HIS A 105 -9.50 12.19 -6.13
C HIS A 105 -10.76 11.33 -5.94
N LYS A 106 -11.32 10.81 -7.03
CA LYS A 106 -12.49 9.93 -6.97
C LYS A 106 -12.18 8.64 -6.23
N ILE A 107 -11.07 7.98 -6.59
CA ILE A 107 -10.61 6.74 -5.94
C ILE A 107 -10.34 6.99 -4.45
N ALA A 108 -9.61 8.05 -4.11
CA ALA A 108 -9.31 8.42 -2.73
C ALA A 108 -10.57 8.71 -1.91
N SER A 109 -11.53 9.43 -2.49
CA SER A 109 -12.80 9.76 -1.82
C SER A 109 -13.66 8.52 -1.58
N MET A 110 -13.66 7.57 -2.53
CA MET A 110 -14.34 6.28 -2.35
C MET A 110 -13.69 5.47 -1.22
N ALA A 111 -12.35 5.44 -1.16
CA ALA A 111 -11.60 4.76 -0.10
C ALA A 111 -11.91 5.33 1.29
N ILE A 112 -11.97 6.66 1.42
CA ILE A 112 -12.29 7.36 2.67
C ILE A 112 -13.74 7.05 3.10
N ASN A 113 -14.70 7.11 2.18
CA ASN A 113 -16.10 6.85 2.49
C ASN A 113 -16.36 5.38 2.88
N GLN A 114 -15.64 4.44 2.27
CA GLN A 114 -15.74 3.02 2.59
C GLN A 114 -15.13 2.70 3.96
N SER A 115 -14.00 3.33 4.31
CA SER A 115 -13.38 3.26 5.64
C SER A 115 -14.28 3.86 6.74
N ALA A 116 -14.98 4.96 6.43
CA ALA A 116 -15.90 5.60 7.36
C ALA A 116 -17.17 4.77 7.61
N HIS A 117 -17.66 4.05 6.59
CA HIS A 117 -18.86 3.23 6.72
C HIS A 117 -18.62 1.95 7.55
N GLU A 118 -17.42 1.37 7.46
CA GLU A 118 -17.01 0.24 8.31
C GLU A 118 -16.83 0.64 9.79
N ALA A 119 -16.42 1.89 10.08
CA ALA A 119 -16.29 2.39 11.44
C ALA A 119 -17.65 2.71 12.12
N THR A 120 -18.72 2.91 11.35
CA THR A 120 -20.07 3.22 11.88
C THR A 120 -20.96 2.00 12.11
N ASN A 121 -20.60 0.82 11.61
CA ASN A 121 -21.39 -0.41 11.71
C ASN A 121 -20.88 -1.41 12.77
N ASN A 122 -20.04 -0.96 13.72
CA ASN A 122 -19.59 -1.76 14.88
C ASN A 122 -19.98 -1.10 16.20
#